data_AF-A0AAU8U3F6-F1
#
_entry.id   AF-A0AAU8U3F6-F1
#
_cell.length_a   1.000
_cell.length_b   1.000
_cell.length_c   1.000
_cell.angle_alpha   90.00
_cell.angle_beta   90.00
_cell.angle_gamma   90.00
#
_symmetry.space_group_name_H-M   'P 1'
#
loop_
_entity.id
_entity.type
_entity.pdbx_description
1 polymer ?
#
loop_
_entity_poly.entity_id
_entity_poly.type
_entity_poly.pdbx_seq_one_letter_code
_entity_poly.pdbx_strand_id
1 'polypeptide(L)'
;MSEALSIHHDQAGHQFETNVDGHRAYLTYMDLGKQTLDIYRTFVPNALRGRGIAAALTEAALKYAEETGYTVIPSCSYVERYMERHQRHAAKL
;
A
#
# COMPACT_ATOMS: atom_id res chain seq x y z
N MET A 1 20.28 3.46 -10.92
CA MET A 1 19.04 4.16 -11.33
C MET A 1 17.90 3.18 -11.10
N SER A 2 17.12 3.38 -10.06
CA SER A 2 15.95 2.55 -9.77
C SER A 2 14.84 2.91 -10.75
N GLU A 3 14.41 1.97 -11.58
CA GLU A 3 13.16 2.13 -12.31
C GLU A 3 12.05 2.41 -11.29
N ALA A 4 11.31 3.50 -11.50
CA ALA A 4 10.16 3.82 -10.68
C ALA A 4 9.09 2.75 -10.93
N LEU A 5 8.71 2.01 -9.89
CA LEU A 5 7.57 1.10 -9.94
C LEU A 5 6.32 1.90 -10.29
N SER A 6 5.70 1.59 -11.43
CA SER A 6 4.39 2.17 -11.79
C SER A 6 3.31 1.45 -11.01
N ILE A 7 2.64 2.17 -10.10
CA ILE A 7 1.49 1.69 -9.34
C ILE A 7 0.22 2.22 -10.00
N HIS A 8 -0.67 1.31 -10.38
CA HIS A 8 -2.01 1.62 -10.86
C HIS A 8 -3.01 1.56 -9.70
N HIS A 9 -3.92 2.54 -9.64
CA HIS A 9 -5.02 2.56 -8.66
C HIS A 9 -6.34 2.23 -9.36
N ASP A 10 -6.81 0.99 -9.18
CA ASP A 10 -8.15 0.57 -9.54
C ASP A 10 -9.13 0.94 -8.42
N GLN A 11 -9.73 2.13 -8.53
CA GLN A 11 -10.70 2.62 -7.54
C GLN A 11 -11.98 1.79 -7.50
N ALA A 12 -12.43 1.25 -8.63
CA ALA A 12 -13.64 0.44 -8.72
C ALA A 12 -13.43 -0.94 -8.07
N GLY A 13 -12.25 -1.53 -8.24
CA GLY A 13 -11.83 -2.77 -7.61
C GLY A 13 -11.21 -2.61 -6.22
N HIS A 14 -11.16 -1.37 -5.69
CA HIS A 14 -10.53 -0.99 -4.42
C HIS A 14 -9.12 -1.57 -4.25
N GLN A 15 -8.29 -1.40 -5.27
CA GLN A 15 -6.98 -2.04 -5.37
C GLN A 15 -5.90 -1.10 -5.90
N PHE A 16 -4.71 -1.24 -5.33
CA PHE A 16 -3.46 -0.74 -5.91
C PHE A 16 -2.68 -1.94 -6.46
N GLU A 17 -2.14 -1.82 -7.66
CA GLU A 17 -1.47 -2.94 -8.31
C GLU A 17 -0.29 -2.51 -9.18
N THR A 18 0.60 -3.46 -9.42
CA THR A 18 1.70 -3.31 -10.36
C THR A 18 2.03 -4.65 -11.01
N ASN A 19 2.53 -4.60 -12.24
CA ASN A 19 3.02 -5.76 -12.97
C ASN A 19 4.53 -5.60 -13.18
N VAL A 20 5.30 -6.56 -12.66
CA VAL A 20 6.77 -6.59 -12.75
C VAL A 20 7.19 -7.97 -13.21
N ASP A 21 8.04 -8.06 -14.23
CA ASP A 21 8.50 -9.34 -14.80
C ASP A 21 7.35 -10.33 -15.10
N GLY A 22 6.21 -9.84 -15.59
CA GLY A 22 5.02 -10.65 -15.88
C GLY A 22 4.26 -11.16 -14.64
N HIS A 23 4.62 -10.71 -13.44
CA HIS A 23 3.97 -11.08 -12.18
C HIS A 23 3.20 -9.89 -11.60
N ARG A 24 1.95 -10.14 -11.19
CA ARG A 24 1.10 -9.14 -10.54
C ARG A 24 1.32 -9.11 -9.03
N ALA A 25 1.56 -7.93 -8.49
CA ALA A 25 1.53 -7.64 -7.06
C ALA A 25 0.43 -6.60 -6.78
N TYR A 26 -0.23 -6.71 -5.63
CA TYR A 26 -1.37 -5.85 -5.32
C TYR A 26 -1.57 -5.62 -3.82
N LEU A 27 -2.30 -4.55 -3.50
CA LEU A 27 -2.84 -4.22 -2.19
C LEU A 27 -4.33 -3.92 -2.35
N THR A 28 -5.16 -4.49 -1.49
CA THR A 28 -6.62 -4.34 -1.52
C THR A 28 -7.09 -3.58 -0.28
N TYR A 29 -8.14 -2.79 -0.44
CA TYR A 29 -8.80 -2.12 0.68
C TYR A 29 -10.32 -2.23 0.59
N MET A 30 -11.01 -1.89 1.68
CA MET A 30 -12.46 -1.65 1.72
C MET A 30 -12.71 -0.19 2.12
N ASP A 31 -13.67 0.47 1.49
CA ASP A 31 -14.23 1.71 2.02
C ASP A 31 -15.30 1.36 3.06
N LEU A 32 -15.05 1.69 4.33
CA LEU A 32 -15.95 1.43 5.44
C LEU A 32 -16.96 2.57 5.65
N GLY A 33 -16.95 3.58 4.79
CA GLY A 33 -17.67 4.83 4.96
C GLY A 33 -16.99 5.76 5.95
N LYS A 34 -17.59 6.95 6.15
CA LYS A 34 -17.08 7.99 7.07
C LYS A 34 -15.60 8.34 6.84
N GLN A 35 -15.14 8.36 5.58
CA GLN A 35 -13.75 8.64 5.25
C GLN A 35 -12.77 7.67 5.96
N THR A 36 -13.09 6.38 5.94
CA THR A 36 -12.25 5.32 6.54
C THR A 36 -12.01 4.19 5.54
N LEU A 37 -10.75 3.92 5.24
CA LEU A 37 -10.32 2.75 4.45
C LEU A 37 -9.75 1.68 5.35
N ASP A 38 -10.14 0.42 5.16
CA ASP A 38 -9.48 -0.73 5.78
C ASP A 38 -8.59 -1.43 4.76
N ILE A 39 -7.27 -1.36 4.97
CA ILE A 39 -6.30 -2.05 4.13
C ILE A 39 -6.05 -3.43 4.73
N TYR A 40 -6.75 -4.43 4.19
CA TYR A 40 -6.80 -5.77 4.77
C TYR A 40 -5.87 -6.79 4.09
N ARG A 41 -5.34 -6.50 2.89
CA ARG A 41 -4.44 -7.45 2.21
C ARG A 41 -3.41 -6.77 1.34
N THR A 42 -2.17 -7.26 1.46
CA THR A 42 -1.08 -6.99 0.52
C THR A 42 -0.52 -8.32 0.03
N PHE A 43 -0.33 -8.47 -1.29
CA PHE A 43 0.20 -9.67 -1.90
C PHE A 43 1.33 -9.34 -2.87
N VAL A 44 2.48 -9.99 -2.64
CA VAL A 44 3.64 -9.95 -3.54
C VAL A 44 4.08 -11.39 -3.83
N PRO A 45 4.06 -11.82 -5.10
CA PRO A 45 4.58 -13.14 -5.51
C PRO A 45 6.01 -13.37 -5.04
N ASN A 46 6.37 -14.63 -4.79
CA ASN A 46 7.71 -14.99 -4.31
C ASN A 46 8.83 -14.46 -5.23
N ALA A 47 8.63 -14.51 -6.55
CA ALA A 47 9.58 -14.02 -7.56
C ALA A 47 9.89 -12.51 -7.44
N LEU A 48 8.99 -11.76 -6.80
CA LEU A 48 9.06 -10.30 -6.65
C LEU A 48 9.43 -9.86 -5.22
N ARG A 49 9.59 -10.79 -4.27
CA ARG A 49 9.95 -10.44 -2.89
C ARG A 49 11.36 -9.86 -2.79
N GLY A 50 11.59 -9.04 -1.77
CA GLY A 50 12.88 -8.38 -1.54
C GLY A 50 13.14 -7.14 -2.40
N ARG A 51 12.19 -6.76 -3.28
CA ARG A 51 12.33 -5.63 -4.22
C ARG A 51 11.61 -4.35 -3.80
N GLY A 52 11.11 -4.27 -2.56
CA GLY A 52 10.39 -3.09 -2.06
C GLY A 52 8.96 -2.89 -2.58
N ILE A 53 8.41 -3.82 -3.36
CA ILE A 53 7.09 -3.66 -4.01
C ILE A 53 5.94 -3.50 -3.00
N ALA A 54 5.94 -4.27 -1.91
CA ALA A 54 4.91 -4.14 -0.88
C ALA A 54 4.95 -2.75 -0.21
N ALA A 55 6.14 -2.17 -0.03
CA ALA A 55 6.30 -0.82 0.51
C ALA A 55 5.75 0.23 -0.48
N ALA A 56 6.11 0.12 -1.76
CA ALA A 56 5.61 1.03 -2.80
C ALA A 56 4.07 1.00 -2.93
N LEU A 57 3.47 -0.19 -2.89
CA LEU A 57 2.01 -0.34 -2.87
C LEU A 57 1.38 0.31 -1.63
N THR A 58 1.99 0.11 -0.45
CA THR A 58 1.51 0.68 0.81
C THR A 58 1.61 2.20 0.81
N GLU A 59 2.74 2.74 0.36
CA GLU A 59 2.96 4.18 0.24
C GLU A 59 1.95 4.84 -0.69
N ALA A 60 1.68 4.24 -1.86
CA ALA A 60 0.66 4.73 -2.78
C ALA A 60 -0.73 4.75 -2.15
N ALA A 61 -1.11 3.70 -1.42
CA ALA A 61 -2.40 3.61 -0.74
C ALA A 61 -2.54 4.63 0.41
N LEU A 62 -1.50 4.80 1.23
CA LEU A 62 -1.49 5.77 2.32
C LEU A 62 -1.51 7.21 1.78
N LYS A 63 -0.74 7.48 0.71
CA LYS A 63 -0.74 8.78 0.03
C LYS A 63 -2.12 9.11 -0.53
N TYR A 64 -2.78 8.16 -1.19
CA TYR A 64 -4.15 8.35 -1.65
C TYR A 64 -5.07 8.70 -0.48
N ALA A 65 -4.99 7.98 0.64
CA ALA A 65 -5.81 8.26 1.82
C ALA A 65 -5.55 9.66 2.37
N GLU A 66 -4.29 10.07 2.49
CA GLU A 66 -3.89 11.41 2.94
C GLU A 66 -4.42 12.51 2.01
N GLU A 67 -4.19 12.39 0.70
CA GLU A 67 -4.60 13.38 -0.31
C GLU A 67 -6.12 13.52 -0.41
N THR A 68 -6.87 12.48 -0.07
CA THR A 68 -8.34 12.45 -0.15
C THR A 68 -9.03 12.61 1.19
N GLY A 69 -8.29 12.74 2.29
CA GLY A 69 -8.84 12.96 3.63
C GLY A 69 -9.36 11.70 4.33
N TYR A 70 -9.03 10.52 3.83
CA TYR A 70 -9.37 9.25 4.45
C TYR A 70 -8.42 8.91 5.60
N THR A 71 -9.00 8.34 6.66
CA THR A 71 -8.27 7.62 7.69
C THR A 71 -8.06 6.16 7.27
N VAL A 72 -7.05 5.50 7.84
CA VAL A 72 -6.68 4.13 7.47
C VAL A 72 -6.69 3.21 8.69
N ILE A 73 -7.41 2.09 8.57
CA ILE A 73 -7.31 0.93 9.46
C ILE A 73 -6.36 -0.08 8.79
N PRO A 74 -5.24 -0.46 9.42
CA PRO A 74 -4.26 -1.34 8.79
C PRO A 74 -4.47 -2.82 9.19
N SER A 75 -5.60 -3.44 8.82
CA SER A 75 -5.87 -4.84 9.17
C SER A 75 -4.86 -5.84 8.57
N CYS A 76 -4.16 -5.46 7.50
CA CYS A 76 -3.02 -6.19 6.99
C CYS A 76 -1.79 -5.99 7.89
N SER A 77 -1.29 -7.07 8.50
CA SER A 77 -0.10 -7.04 9.39
C SER A 77 1.16 -6.44 8.75
N TYR A 78 1.30 -6.52 7.41
CA TYR A 78 2.39 -5.83 6.71
C TYR A 78 2.24 -4.31 6.80
N VAL A 79 1.03 -3.81 6.55
CA VAL A 79 0.71 -2.36 6.53
C VAL A 79 0.78 -1.79 7.94
N GLU A 80 0.27 -2.50 8.94
CA GLU A 80 0.42 -2.14 10.35
C GLU A 80 1.91 -1.92 10.69
N ARG A 81 2.75 -2.93 10.40
CA ARG A 81 4.19 -2.85 10.65
C ARG A 81 4.88 -1.76 9.83
N TYR A 82 4.41 -1.49 8.62
CA TYR A 82 4.92 -0.42 7.77
C TYR A 82 4.67 0.94 8.43
N MET A 83 3.44 1.18 8.88
CA MET A 83 3.03 2.44 9.54
C MET A 83 3.77 2.64 10.87
N GLU A 84 3.89 1.60 11.70
CA GLU A 84 4.63 1.68 12.98
C GLU A 84 6.09 2.11 12.77
N ARG A 85 6.75 1.57 11.74
CA ARG A 85 8.13 1.92 11.41
C ARG A 85 8.23 3.38 10.97
N HIS A 86 7.33 3.84 10.11
CA HIS A 86 7.34 5.20 9.60
C HIS A 86 7.01 6.24 10.68
N GLN A 87 6.08 5.96 11.59
CA GLN A 87 5.81 6.81 12.75
C GLN A 87 7.04 6.96 13.65
N ARG A 88 7.80 5.87 13.90
CA ARG A 88 9.05 5.92 14.66
C ARG A 88 10.15 6.75 13.99
N HIS A 89 10.12 6.91 12.67
CA HIS A 89 11.05 7.76 11.95
C HIS A 89 10.60 9.23 11.96
N ALA A 90 9.30 9.50 11.87
CA ALA A 90 8.75 10.86 11.98
C ALA A 90 8.96 11.48 13.37
N ALA A 91 8.89 10.68 14.44
CA ALA A 91 9.07 11.14 15.83
C ALA A 91 10.54 11.36 16.26
N LYS A 92 11.52 11.21 15.35
CA LYS A 92 12.96 11.36 15.63
C LYS A 92 13.58 12.68 15.14
N LEU A 93 12.75 13.65 14.76
CA LEU A 93 13.14 15.03 14.43
C LEU A 93 12.54 15.99 15.45
#